data_AF-A0A935TA90-F1
#
_entry.id   AF-A0A935TA90-F1
#
_cell.length_a   1.000
_cell.length_b   1.000
_cell.length_c   1.000
_cell.angle_alpha   90.00
_cell.angle_beta   90.00
_cell.angle_gamma   90.00
#
_symmetry.space_group_name_H-M   'P 1'
#
loop_
_entity.id
_entity.type
_entity.pdbx_description
1 polymer ?
#
loop_
_entity_poly.entity_id
_entity_poly.type
_entity_poly.pdbx_seq_one_letter_code
_entity_poly.pdbx_strand_id
1 'polypeptide(L)'
;MEKLLAAGYERGREGMKPFQIRRTVELRDGGTSVAVIVDLLMPKGVKTQKHRPPLIQGLRVQEADGGDVALRHNLRLLIEGTMPDGRQNRVEMLVAS
;
A
#
# COMPACT_ATOMS: atom_id res chain seq x y z
N MET A 1 8.09 4.53 -6.60
CA MET A 1 8.65 4.68 -5.24
C MET A 1 8.88 6.14 -4.90
N GLU A 2 9.61 6.89 -5.72
CA GLU A 2 9.84 8.34 -5.55
C GLU A 2 8.56 9.15 -5.28
N LYS A 3 7.48 8.93 -6.05
CA LYS A 3 6.18 9.56 -5.81
C LYS A 3 5.57 9.28 -4.42
N LEU A 4 5.80 8.11 -3.85
CA LEU A 4 5.32 7.78 -2.50
C LEU A 4 6.13 8.54 -1.46
N LEU A 5 7.45 8.59 -1.62
CA LEU A 5 8.32 9.35 -0.73
C LEU A 5 7.98 10.85 -0.76
N ALA A 6 7.79 11.42 -1.96
CA ALA A 6 7.34 12.80 -2.14
C ALA A 6 5.95 13.07 -1.52
N ALA A 7 5.08 12.05 -1.46
CA ALA A 7 3.78 12.13 -0.81
C ALA A 7 3.83 11.93 0.73
N GLY A 8 5.03 11.89 1.32
CA GLY A 8 5.24 11.78 2.76
C GLY A 8 5.24 10.35 3.30
N TYR A 9 5.38 9.33 2.43
CA TYR A 9 5.63 7.97 2.90
C TYR A 9 7.09 7.78 3.26
N GLU A 10 7.33 7.06 4.34
CA GLU A 10 8.65 6.72 4.87
C GLU A 10 8.93 5.23 4.70
N ARG A 11 10.21 4.89 4.59
CA ARG A 11 10.72 3.50 4.53
C ARG A 11 11.97 3.37 5.39
N GLY A 12 12.22 2.16 5.89
CA GLY A 12 13.47 1.85 6.57
C GLY A 12 13.73 2.64 7.85
N ARG A 13 12.67 3.14 8.50
CA ARG A 13 12.78 3.67 9.87
C ARG A 13 13.02 2.51 10.85
N GLU A 14 13.54 2.83 12.03
CA GLU A 14 13.72 1.87 13.10
C GLU A 14 12.40 1.11 13.38
N GLY A 15 12.50 -0.22 13.49
CA GLY A 15 11.35 -1.10 13.67
C GLY A 15 10.55 -1.46 12.41
N MET A 16 10.85 -0.90 11.24
CA MET A 16 10.15 -1.23 9.99
C MET A 16 10.83 -2.36 9.20
N LYS A 17 10.02 -3.27 8.63
CA LYS A 17 10.53 -4.30 7.72
C LYS A 17 10.75 -3.73 6.30
N PRO A 18 11.62 -4.34 5.46
CA PRO A 18 12.00 -3.78 4.16
C PRO A 18 10.85 -3.59 3.13
N PHE A 19 9.76 -4.35 3.29
CA PHE A 19 8.56 -4.33 2.43
C PHE A 19 7.44 -3.43 2.97
N GLN A 20 7.65 -2.78 4.12
CA GLN A 20 6.68 -1.85 4.70
C GLN A 20 6.99 -0.43 4.24
N ILE A 21 5.93 0.34 4.07
CA ILE A 21 5.96 1.79 3.95
C ILE A 21 5.01 2.38 5.01
N ARG A 22 5.29 3.57 5.51
CA ARG A 22 4.47 4.21 6.55
C ARG A 22 4.17 5.64 6.19
N ARG A 23 2.97 6.13 6.48
CA ARG A 23 2.66 7.56 6.46
C ARG A 23 1.91 7.94 7.71
N THR A 24 2.31 9.05 8.33
CA THR A 24 1.52 9.67 9.40
C THR A 24 0.46 10.57 8.77
N VAL A 25 -0.79 10.38 9.17
CA VAL A 25 -1.95 11.12 8.65
C VAL A 25 -2.56 11.94 9.78
N GLU A 26 -2.68 13.24 9.55
CA GLU A 26 -3.45 14.15 10.42
C GLU A 26 -4.92 14.04 10.06
N LEU A 27 -5.77 13.77 11.07
CA LEU A 27 -7.19 13.48 10.85
C LEU A 27 -8.08 14.72 10.67
N ARG A 28 -7.51 15.93 10.79
CA ARG A 28 -8.19 17.24 10.61
C ARG A 28 -9.46 17.44 11.45
N ASP A 29 -9.68 16.59 12.45
CA ASP A 29 -10.78 16.59 13.41
C ASP A 29 -10.31 17.01 14.82
N GLY A 30 -9.06 17.45 14.94
CA GLY A 30 -8.41 17.76 16.22
C GLY A 30 -7.88 16.53 16.97
N GLY A 31 -8.05 15.32 16.43
CA GLY A 31 -7.54 14.08 17.00
C GLY A 31 -6.02 13.90 16.80
N THR A 32 -5.48 12.87 17.46
CA THR A 32 -4.07 12.48 17.31
C THR A 32 -3.80 11.91 15.92
N SER A 33 -2.69 12.31 15.31
CA SER A 33 -2.26 11.79 14.03
C SER A 33 -2.05 10.27 14.07
N VAL A 34 -2.45 9.58 13.02
CA VAL A 34 -2.41 8.13 12.92
C VAL A 34 -1.26 7.69 12.01
N ALA A 35 -0.41 6.80 12.50
CA ALA A 35 0.60 6.14 11.67
C ALA A 35 -0.04 4.98 10.89
N VAL A 36 -0.16 5.15 9.57
CA VAL A 36 -0.68 4.12 8.67
C VAL A 36 0.50 3.35 8.08
N ILE A 37 0.61 2.07 8.44
CA ILE A 37 1.57 1.14 7.83
C ILE A 37 0.90 0.43 6.66
N VAL A 38 1.60 0.38 5.53
CA VAL A 38 1.18 -0.35 4.33
C VAL A 38 2.23 -1.43 4.05
N ASP A 39 1.77 -2.67 4.08
CA ASP A 39 2.58 -3.84 3.77
C ASP A 39 2.39 -4.21 2.30
N LEU A 40 3.49 -4.37 1.57
CA LEU A 40 3.47 -4.83 0.19
C LEU A 40 3.50 -6.36 0.18
N LEU A 41 2.34 -6.97 -0.02
CA LEU A 41 2.16 -8.43 0.01
C LEU A 41 2.08 -9.03 -1.40
N MET A 42 2.54 -10.27 -1.51
CA MET A 42 2.40 -11.11 -2.70
C MET A 42 1.76 -12.45 -2.29
N PRO A 43 0.76 -12.97 -3.04
CA PRO A 43 0.21 -14.28 -2.72
C PRO A 43 1.28 -15.37 -2.83
N LYS A 44 1.34 -16.22 -1.82
CA LYS A 44 2.31 -17.32 -1.76
C LYS A 44 2.10 -18.30 -2.91
N GLY A 45 3.21 -18.81 -3.47
CA GLY A 45 3.18 -19.81 -4.54
C GLY A 45 2.74 -19.29 -5.92
N VAL A 46 2.40 -18.01 -6.05
CA VAL A 46 2.08 -17.43 -7.36
C VAL A 46 3.35 -17.11 -8.13
N LYS A 47 3.47 -17.65 -9.35
CA LYS A 47 4.54 -17.28 -10.28
C LYS A 47 4.21 -15.94 -10.94
N THR A 48 4.83 -14.87 -10.46
CA THR A 48 4.76 -13.56 -11.14
C THR A 48 5.78 -13.50 -12.27
N GLN A 49 5.42 -12.86 -13.38
CA GLN A 49 6.40 -12.52 -14.41
C GLN A 49 7.36 -11.48 -13.84
N LYS A 50 8.66 -11.82 -13.83
CA LYS A 50 9.70 -10.90 -13.36
C LYS A 50 10.16 -10.04 -14.53
N HIS A 51 9.98 -8.73 -14.42
CA HIS A 51 10.57 -7.77 -15.35
C HIS A 51 12.09 -7.69 -15.18
N ARG A 52 12.82 -7.69 -16.29
CA ARG A 52 14.26 -7.41 -16.36
C ARG A 52 14.49 -6.31 -17.42
N PRO A 53 14.87 -5.07 -17.02
CA PRO A 53 15.11 -4.62 -15.65
C PRO A 53 13.83 -4.52 -14.80
N PRO A 54 13.91 -4.50 -13.45
CA PRO A 54 12.75 -4.31 -12.58
C PRO A 54 12.06 -2.98 -12.82
N LEU A 55 10.72 -2.96 -12.85
CA LEU A 55 9.92 -1.73 -13.02
C LEU A 55 10.10 -0.74 -11.86
N ILE A 56 10.30 -1.25 -10.64
CA ILE A 56 10.57 -0.44 -9.45
C ILE A 56 11.82 -1.01 -8.78
N GLN A 57 12.91 -0.26 -8.85
CA GLN A 57 14.16 -0.63 -8.20
C GLN A 57 14.00 -0.69 -6.68
N GLY A 58 14.54 -1.74 -6.05
CA GLY A 58 14.50 -1.90 -4.60
C GLY A 58 13.11 -2.21 -4.02
N LEU A 59 12.13 -2.55 -4.85
CA LEU A 59 10.85 -3.07 -4.38
C LEU A 59 11.09 -4.40 -3.64
N ARG A 60 10.44 -4.53 -2.49
CA ARG A 60 10.44 -5.74 -1.66
C ARG A 60 8.98 -6.03 -1.32
N VAL A 61 8.61 -7.29 -1.46
CA VAL A 61 7.28 -7.79 -1.10
C VAL A 61 7.45 -8.93 -0.11
N GLN A 62 6.47 -9.14 0.75
CA GLN A 62 6.39 -10.32 1.60
C GLN A 62 5.39 -11.31 1.01
N GLU A 63 5.79 -12.58 0.88
CA GLU A 63 4.83 -13.64 0.54
C GLU A 63 3.86 -13.86 1.71
N ALA A 64 2.56 -13.91 1.40
CA ALA A 64 1.51 -14.08 2.38
C ALA A 64 0.53 -15.18 1.94
N ASP A 65 0.19 -16.05 2.90
CA ASP A 65 -0.89 -17.04 2.75
C ASP A 65 -2.24 -16.30 2.66
N GLY A 66 -3.15 -16.78 1.80
CA GLY A 66 -4.47 -16.18 1.60
C GLY A 66 -4.51 -14.87 0.79
N GLY A 67 -3.36 -14.34 0.36
CA GLY A 67 -3.31 -13.14 -0.48
C GLY A 67 -4.02 -13.30 -1.83
N ASP A 68 -4.23 -14.53 -2.29
CA ASP A 68 -4.95 -14.83 -3.53
C ASP A 68 -6.47 -14.73 -3.39
N VAL A 69 -7.02 -14.77 -2.16
CA VAL A 69 -8.47 -14.66 -1.92
C VAL A 69 -8.99 -13.33 -2.45
N ALA A 70 -8.32 -12.21 -2.16
CA ALA A 70 -8.68 -10.90 -2.69
C ALA A 70 -8.66 -10.83 -4.24
N LEU A 71 -7.98 -11.76 -4.91
CA LEU A 71 -7.92 -11.81 -6.37
C LEU A 71 -9.04 -12.68 -6.98
N ARG A 72 -9.60 -13.62 -6.21
CA ARG A 72 -10.61 -14.60 -6.70
C ARG A 72 -12.00 -14.38 -6.13
N HIS A 73 -12.08 -13.99 -4.86
CA HIS A 73 -13.29 -13.78 -4.09
C HIS A 73 -13.20 -12.42 -3.44
N ASN A 74 -13.65 -11.40 -4.17
CA ASN A 74 -13.59 -10.03 -3.69
C ASN A 74 -14.90 -9.28 -3.90
N LEU A 75 -15.08 -8.31 -3.02
CA LEU A 75 -15.95 -7.17 -3.26
C LEU A 75 -15.12 -6.06 -3.89
N ARG A 76 -15.56 -5.60 -5.06
CA ARG A 76 -15.00 -4.44 -5.73
C ARG A 76 -15.60 -3.19 -5.08
N LEU A 77 -14.79 -2.48 -4.32
CA LEU A 77 -15.16 -1.22 -3.68
C LEU A 77 -14.62 -0.04 -4.46
N LEU A 78 -15.44 0.99 -4.56
CA LEU A 78 -15.04 2.28 -5.08
C LEU A 78 -15.12 3.30 -3.95
N ILE A 79 -13.98 3.94 -3.67
CA ILE A 79 -13.88 4.97 -2.65
C ILE A 79 -13.53 6.28 -3.35
N GLU A 80 -14.40 7.26 -3.17
CA GLU A 80 -14.18 8.64 -3.62
C GLU A 80 -13.93 9.51 -2.38
N GLY A 81 -13.00 10.45 -2.48
CA GLY A 81 -12.68 11.32 -1.37
C GLY A 81 -11.60 12.34 -1.67
N THR A 82 -11.40 13.23 -0.70
CA THR A 82 -10.39 14.29 -0.76
C THR A 82 -9.11 13.82 -0.10
N MET A 83 -8.01 13.89 -0.83
CA MET A 83 -6.68 13.56 -0.33
C MET A 83 -6.21 14.59 0.70
N PRO A 84 -5.23 14.27 1.56
CA PRO A 84 -4.67 15.22 2.52
C PRO A 84 -4.03 16.48 1.90
N ASP A 85 -3.79 16.51 0.58
CA ASP A 85 -3.31 17.68 -0.17
C ASP A 85 -4.45 18.47 -0.84
N GLY A 86 -5.71 18.11 -0.60
CA GLY A 86 -6.91 18.76 -1.12
C GLY A 86 -7.38 18.27 -2.50
N ARG A 87 -6.63 17.37 -3.17
CA ARG A 87 -7.07 16.84 -4.47
C ARG A 87 -8.21 15.85 -4.31
N GLN A 88 -9.21 15.91 -5.20
CA GLN A 88 -10.21 14.85 -5.31
C GLN A 88 -9.59 13.61 -5.95
N ASN A 89 -9.92 12.45 -5.39
CA ASN A 89 -9.40 11.19 -5.85
C ASN A 89 -10.48 10.10 -5.78
N ARG A 90 -10.34 9.13 -6.67
CA ARG A 90 -11.19 7.94 -6.76
C ARG A 90 -10.28 6.74 -6.83
N VAL A 91 -10.45 5.82 -5.88
CA VAL A 91 -9.67 4.59 -5.79
C VAL A 91 -10.61 3.41 -5.86
N GLU A 92 -10.22 2.44 -6.68
CA GLU A 92 -10.88 1.16 -6.75
C GLU A 92 -10.05 0.13 -5.98
N MET A 93 -10.71 -0.65 -5.12
CA MET A 93 -10.07 -1.64 -4.27
C MET A 93 -10.81 -2.97 -4.36
N LEU A 94 -10.05 -4.06 -4.34
CA LEU A 94 -10.60 -5.41 -4.19
C LEU A 94 -10.43 -5.80 -2.72
N VAL A 95 -11.54 -6.11 -2.05
CA VAL A 95 -11.55 -6.52 -0.64
C VAL A 95 -11.92 -8.00 -0.58
N ALA A 96 -11.06 -8.82 0.03
CA ALA A 96 -11.37 -10.22 0.29
C ALA A 96 -12.64 -10.34 1.15
N SER A 97 -13.55 -11.21 0.75
CA SER A 97 -14.82 -11.48 1.44
C SER A 97 -15.04 -12.97 1.63
#